data_AF-A0A976PIW1-F1
#
_entry.id   AF-A0A976PIW1-F1
#
_cell.length_a   1.000
_cell.length_b   1.000
_cell.length_c   1.000
_cell.angle_alpha   90.00
_cell.angle_beta   90.00
_cell.angle_gamma   90.00
#
_symmetry.space_group_name_H-M   'P 1'
#
loop_
_entity.id
_entity.type
_entity.pdbx_description
1 polymer ?
#
loop_
_entity_poly.entity_id
_entity_poly.type
_entity_poly.pdbx_seq_one_letter_code
_entity_poly.pdbx_strand_id
1 'polypeptide(L)'
;MMKAILLIVMLFLTASCGYEKEKIGEAPATPVPQTDRISGPQRVVDNSTEIRLGANHPLIKKDIFALMNLFFSTFVESAQNVDGTVKDSGINFDGMYLLRLQRDLDFLKLVSAIETKLSDPAILNQRSVAFKLAFYLNAYNYFAVRLINKNYLWSGKRINSILDLGKKNEGIDIFNEQLFFLEGERLSLNEIAKNKIGKLTNDADGRIPFALHCVAKGCPFLPPESFKPETIEMQLDSLANANLLLARNFRVEVDSDVSMINQLFNWYQEIFIKDPNGGVSGFIKKHLPDGQRIYEEIEYISHDWSLNKTEEFPIKVPEIRGLDDLPGVRPIVTDGGDDDDDDDDDDDCDEGEDCDDDRPILMKECEKYLTSPMMDIIARCMEVIDTNINGAKMTIIGADICLMEQELVEQEGHIHTIAGKITERKKSKPDSTAVEKSILISSKSKKSPQGFSLISKNEYKNIVDFSSENLTLHLNQRVKILGLNHRNVKLQCFGFLK
;
A
#
# COMPACT_ATOMS: atom_id res chain seq x y z
N MET A 1 -56.81 -16.09 23.81
CA MET A 1 -57.69 -14.96 23.42
C MET A 1 -58.93 -15.07 24.30
N MET A 2 -59.27 -14.23 25.27
CA MET A 2 -59.28 -12.77 25.37
C MET A 2 -59.28 -12.44 26.88
N LYS A 3 -58.11 -12.37 27.53
CA LYS A 3 -57.93 -11.84 28.89
C LYS A 3 -56.48 -11.38 29.08
N ALA A 4 -56.04 -10.39 28.29
CA ALA A 4 -54.73 -9.74 28.47
C ALA A 4 -54.57 -8.42 27.69
N ILE A 5 -55.66 -7.67 27.45
CA ILE A 5 -55.61 -6.47 26.56
C ILE A 5 -56.11 -5.16 27.23
N LEU A 6 -56.45 -5.13 28.52
CA LEU A 6 -57.11 -3.93 29.09
C LEU A 6 -56.53 -3.38 30.40
N LEU A 7 -55.21 -3.49 30.64
CA LEU A 7 -54.66 -2.97 31.91
C LEU A 7 -53.22 -2.43 31.91
N ILE A 8 -52.62 -2.09 30.75
CA ILE A 8 -51.32 -1.37 30.70
C ILE A 8 -51.38 -0.25 29.65
N VAL A 9 -52.47 0.53 29.65
CA VAL A 9 -52.64 1.73 28.79
C VAL A 9 -53.12 2.96 29.58
N MET A 10 -53.24 2.91 30.91
CA MET A 10 -53.78 4.04 31.70
C MET A 10 -53.14 4.09 33.09
N LEU A 11 -51.91 4.62 33.19
CA LEU A 11 -51.37 5.31 34.37
C LEU A 11 -49.89 5.61 34.12
N PHE A 12 -49.58 6.76 33.50
CA PHE A 12 -48.45 7.65 33.83
C PHE A 12 -48.52 8.88 32.90
N LEU A 13 -49.55 9.71 33.13
CA LEU A 13 -49.51 11.15 32.87
C LEU A 13 -49.45 11.81 34.25
N THR A 14 -48.37 12.56 34.54
CA THR A 14 -48.34 13.82 35.32
C THR A 14 -46.91 14.12 35.82
N ALA A 15 -46.19 14.99 35.11
CA ALA A 15 -45.32 16.04 35.66
C ALA A 15 -44.67 16.81 34.50
N SER A 16 -45.41 17.78 33.97
CA SER A 16 -44.94 18.84 33.09
C SER A 16 -44.89 20.14 33.90
N CYS A 17 -43.73 20.80 33.96
CA CYS A 17 -43.47 22.23 34.26
C CYS A 17 -41.93 22.38 34.45
N GLY A 18 -41.22 23.38 33.95
CA GLY A 18 -41.62 24.60 33.26
C GLY A 18 -40.40 25.29 32.64
N TYR A 19 -40.67 26.07 31.60
CA TYR A 19 -39.77 26.92 30.83
C TYR A 19 -40.15 28.36 31.18
N GLU A 20 -39.20 29.24 31.51
CA GLU A 20 -39.48 30.66 31.83
C GLU A 20 -38.58 31.59 30.98
N LYS A 21 -39.23 32.35 30.09
CA LYS A 21 -38.80 33.66 29.53
C LYS A 21 -39.42 34.72 30.45
N GLU A 22 -38.95 35.93 30.70
CA GLU A 22 -38.15 36.93 29.99
C GLU A 22 -37.90 38.08 30.99
N LYS A 23 -36.93 38.98 30.76
CA LYS A 23 -37.12 40.41 31.04
C LYS A 23 -36.12 41.29 30.28
N ILE A 24 -36.70 42.20 29.49
CA ILE A 24 -36.09 43.26 28.69
C ILE A 24 -35.81 44.47 29.59
N GLY A 25 -34.71 45.19 29.32
CA GLY A 25 -34.41 46.52 29.85
C GLY A 25 -33.61 47.33 28.82
N GLU A 26 -34.00 48.60 28.63
CA GLU A 26 -33.72 49.52 27.51
C GLU A 26 -32.27 49.99 27.30
N ALA A 27 -32.03 50.44 26.06
CA ALA A 27 -30.81 51.09 25.57
C ALA A 27 -30.66 52.55 26.01
N PRO A 28 -29.43 53.09 25.94
CA PRO A 28 -29.28 54.46 25.42
C PRO A 28 -28.15 54.64 24.38
N ALA A 29 -28.53 55.46 23.38
CA ALA A 29 -27.80 56.37 22.48
C ALA A 29 -26.34 56.12 22.03
N THR A 30 -26.19 56.15 20.71
CA THR A 30 -24.96 56.28 19.91
C THR A 30 -24.21 57.59 20.13
N PRO A 31 -22.90 57.57 19.83
CA PRO A 31 -22.37 58.47 18.81
C PRO A 31 -21.54 57.75 17.73
N VAL A 32 -21.77 58.13 16.47
CA VAL A 32 -20.90 57.91 15.29
C VAL A 32 -19.83 59.01 15.32
N PRO A 33 -18.50 58.81 15.14
CA PRO A 33 -17.84 58.34 13.89
C PRO A 33 -16.52 57.54 14.17
N GLN A 34 -15.70 57.00 13.26
CA GLN A 34 -15.32 57.27 11.88
C GLN A 34 -15.01 55.95 11.15
N THR A 35 -15.21 55.96 9.84
CA THR A 35 -14.92 54.87 8.91
C THR A 35 -13.42 54.70 8.69
N ASP A 36 -12.83 53.64 9.23
CA ASP A 36 -11.61 53.06 8.66
C ASP A 36 -11.99 51.87 7.78
N ARG A 37 -11.38 51.86 6.59
CA ARG A 37 -11.58 50.88 5.52
C ARG A 37 -11.37 49.47 6.07
N ILE A 38 -12.45 48.68 6.15
CA ILE A 38 -12.36 47.24 6.34
C ILE A 38 -11.85 46.66 5.03
N SER A 39 -10.56 46.35 5.01
CA SER A 39 -9.96 45.39 4.09
C SER A 39 -10.80 44.10 4.18
N GLY A 40 -11.27 43.60 3.03
CA GLY A 40 -12.09 42.39 2.94
C GLY A 40 -11.46 41.19 3.66
N PRO A 41 -12.23 40.11 3.90
CA PRO A 41 -11.75 38.96 4.65
C PRO A 41 -10.42 38.50 4.04
N GLN A 42 -9.33 38.77 4.77
CA GLN A 42 -8.03 38.26 4.41
C GLN A 42 -8.17 36.75 4.49
N ARG A 43 -8.12 36.15 3.31
CA ARG A 43 -7.81 34.74 3.12
C ARG A 43 -6.55 34.50 3.95
N VAL A 44 -6.71 33.88 5.12
CA VAL A 44 -5.59 33.24 5.80
C VAL A 44 -5.25 32.06 4.90
N VAL A 45 -4.49 32.38 3.84
CA VAL A 45 -3.74 31.40 3.11
C VAL A 45 -2.64 31.04 4.09
N ASP A 46 -2.87 29.95 4.83
CA ASP A 46 -1.78 29.24 5.47
C ASP A 46 -0.85 28.76 4.35
N ASN A 47 0.13 29.59 4.02
CA ASN A 47 1.17 29.34 3.02
C ASN A 47 2.24 28.36 3.56
N SER A 48 1.91 27.50 4.53
CA SER A 48 2.78 26.39 4.93
C SER A 48 2.58 25.15 4.04
N THR A 49 2.68 25.33 2.72
CA THR A 49 2.87 24.23 1.77
C THR A 49 4.36 23.95 1.53
N GLU A 50 5.16 23.98 2.60
CA GLU A 50 6.46 23.31 2.64
C GLU A 50 6.35 22.18 3.66
N ILE A 51 6.13 20.94 3.19
CA ILE A 51 6.34 19.76 4.03
C ILE A 51 7.85 19.63 4.24
N ARG A 52 8.35 20.24 5.31
CA ARG A 52 9.70 20.01 5.80
C ARG A 52 9.81 18.57 6.31
N LEU A 53 10.41 17.68 5.53
CA LEU A 53 11.02 16.44 6.02
C LEU A 53 12.35 16.76 6.72
N GLY A 54 12.30 17.63 7.73
CA GLY A 54 13.45 18.04 8.53
C GLY A 54 13.65 17.13 9.73
N ALA A 55 14.91 16.89 10.08
CA ALA A 55 15.44 15.93 11.07
C ALA A 55 14.90 15.99 12.53
N ASN A 56 13.85 16.76 12.83
CA ASN A 56 13.42 17.03 14.21
C ASN A 56 12.05 16.45 14.61
N HIS A 57 11.37 15.67 13.76
CA HIS A 57 10.24 14.85 14.21
C HIS A 57 10.20 13.50 13.48
N PRO A 58 10.68 12.39 14.07
CA PRO A 58 10.69 11.11 13.38
C PRO A 58 9.25 10.66 13.06
N LEU A 59 9.01 10.22 11.82
CA LEU A 59 7.71 9.72 11.34
C LEU A 59 7.07 8.71 12.31
N ILE A 60 7.90 7.94 13.03
CA ILE A 60 7.52 6.99 14.09
C ILE A 60 6.64 7.62 15.19
N LYS A 61 6.86 8.90 15.52
CA LYS A 61 6.11 9.61 16.56
C LYS A 61 4.76 10.15 16.09
N LYS A 62 4.49 10.22 14.79
CA LYS A 62 3.17 10.60 14.28
C LYS A 62 2.14 9.53 14.64
N ASP A 63 0.89 9.91 14.83
CA ASP A 63 -0.19 8.94 14.97
C ASP A 63 -0.46 8.22 13.63
N ILE A 64 -1.23 7.14 13.68
CA ILE A 64 -1.52 6.30 12.52
C ILE A 64 -2.31 7.07 11.44
N PHE A 65 -3.25 7.95 11.82
CA PHE A 65 -4.06 8.69 10.85
C PHE A 65 -3.24 9.74 10.11
N ALA A 66 -2.32 10.43 10.79
CA ALA A 66 -1.40 11.36 10.16
C ALA A 66 -0.46 10.66 9.16
N LEU A 67 -0.02 9.45 9.47
CA LEU A 67 0.79 8.63 8.55
C LEU A 67 -0.02 8.14 7.35
N MET A 68 -1.24 7.65 7.58
CA MET A 68 -2.15 7.25 6.50
C MET A 68 -2.53 8.42 5.61
N ASN A 69 -2.79 9.60 6.19
CA ASN A 69 -3.06 10.81 5.43
C ASN A 69 -1.88 11.18 4.54
N LEU A 70 -0.65 11.11 5.07
CA LEU A 70 0.55 11.35 4.27
C LEU A 70 0.64 10.33 3.12
N PHE A 71 0.37 9.05 3.37
CA PHE A 71 0.38 8.02 2.33
C PHE A 71 -0.67 8.29 1.24
N PHE A 72 -1.94 8.47 1.60
CA PHE A 72 -3.02 8.69 0.63
C PHE A 72 -2.84 10.00 -0.13
N SER A 73 -2.48 11.09 0.53
CA SER A 73 -2.27 12.38 -0.16
C SER A 73 -1.05 12.38 -1.09
N THR A 74 -0.11 11.46 -0.90
CA THR A 74 1.06 11.31 -1.79
C THR A 74 0.72 10.47 -3.03
N PHE A 75 -0.09 9.43 -2.89
CA PHE A 75 -0.27 8.42 -3.93
C PHE A 75 -1.66 8.32 -4.53
N VAL A 76 -2.64 9.03 -3.97
CA VAL A 76 -4.01 9.10 -4.50
C VAL A 76 -4.23 10.50 -5.04
N GLU A 77 -4.58 10.57 -6.31
CA GLU A 77 -4.89 11.82 -6.99
C GLU A 77 -6.38 11.93 -7.21
N SER A 78 -6.94 13.10 -6.93
CA SER A 78 -8.31 13.41 -7.34
C SER A 78 -8.29 13.94 -8.77
N ALA A 79 -8.76 13.16 -9.73
CA ALA A 79 -9.03 13.64 -11.08
C ALA A 79 -10.27 14.55 -11.03
N GLN A 80 -10.09 15.84 -11.34
CA GLN A 80 -11.23 16.73 -11.54
C GLN A 80 -11.79 16.46 -12.94
N ASN A 81 -13.09 16.22 -13.05
CA ASN A 81 -13.76 16.34 -14.35
C ASN A 81 -13.62 17.77 -14.89
N VAL A 82 -13.68 17.92 -16.22
CA VAL A 82 -13.58 19.20 -16.95
C VAL A 82 -14.61 20.24 -16.48
N ASP A 83 -15.72 19.80 -15.88
CA ASP A 83 -16.77 20.65 -15.31
C ASP A 83 -16.54 21.06 -13.84
N GLY A 84 -15.49 20.56 -13.18
CA GLY A 84 -15.15 20.86 -11.80
C GLY A 84 -16.10 20.28 -10.73
N THR A 85 -17.07 19.44 -11.12
CA THR A 85 -18.15 19.00 -10.21
C THR A 85 -17.99 17.58 -9.67
N VAL A 86 -17.19 16.73 -10.31
CA VAL A 86 -17.01 15.36 -9.87
C VAL A 86 -15.52 15.01 -9.83
N LYS A 87 -15.04 14.68 -8.63
CA LYS A 87 -13.69 14.22 -8.38
C LYS A 87 -13.70 12.70 -8.50
N ASP A 88 -13.17 12.17 -9.59
CA ASP A 88 -12.76 10.79 -9.60
C ASP A 88 -11.39 10.66 -8.90
N SER A 89 -10.92 9.45 -8.63
CA SER A 89 -9.62 9.20 -8.02
C SER A 89 -8.82 8.22 -8.84
N GLY A 90 -7.52 8.44 -8.96
CA GLY A 90 -6.56 7.45 -9.48
C GLY A 90 -5.42 7.24 -8.48
N ILE A 91 -4.78 6.07 -8.53
CA ILE A 91 -3.66 5.72 -7.65
C ILE A 91 -2.37 5.67 -8.47
N ASN A 92 -1.32 6.36 -8.00
CA ASN A 92 -0.01 6.41 -8.63
C ASN A 92 0.82 5.17 -8.28
N PHE A 93 0.46 4.02 -8.86
CA PHE A 93 1.17 2.76 -8.67
C PHE A 93 2.59 2.78 -9.22
N ASP A 94 2.82 3.46 -10.35
CA ASP A 94 4.14 3.62 -10.97
C ASP A 94 5.12 4.35 -10.03
N GLY A 95 4.71 5.50 -9.49
CA GLY A 95 5.52 6.26 -8.54
C GLY A 95 5.87 5.46 -7.28
N MET A 96 4.89 4.78 -6.68
CA MET A 96 5.16 3.89 -5.54
C MET A 96 6.10 2.75 -5.90
N TYR A 97 5.99 2.19 -7.12
CA TYR A 97 6.86 1.12 -7.58
C TYR A 97 8.30 1.62 -7.77
N LEU A 98 8.49 2.78 -8.39
CA LEU A 98 9.79 3.42 -8.56
C LEU A 98 10.45 3.73 -7.21
N LEU A 99 9.72 4.31 -6.25
CA LEU A 99 10.23 4.57 -4.90
C LEU A 99 10.67 3.28 -4.19
N ARG A 100 9.92 2.19 -4.38
CA ARG A 100 10.31 0.87 -3.88
C ARG A 100 11.57 0.33 -4.55
N LEU A 101 11.68 0.44 -5.88
CA LEU A 101 12.86 0.01 -6.63
C LEU A 101 14.13 0.79 -6.25
N GLN A 102 13.99 2.10 -6.08
CA GLN A 102 15.07 3.01 -5.69
C GLN A 102 15.43 2.92 -4.20
N ARG A 103 14.65 2.16 -3.42
CA ARG A 103 14.77 2.07 -1.96
C ARG A 103 14.75 3.44 -1.30
N ASP A 104 13.85 4.30 -1.77
CA ASP A 104 13.67 5.64 -1.22
C ASP A 104 13.45 5.53 0.30
N LEU A 105 14.35 6.16 1.06
CA LEU A 105 14.40 5.97 2.51
C LEU A 105 13.15 6.53 3.19
N ASP A 106 12.54 7.57 2.64
CA ASP A 106 11.40 8.22 3.26
C ASP A 106 10.11 7.46 2.98
N PHE A 107 9.96 6.92 1.77
CA PHE A 107 8.92 5.94 1.45
C PHE A 107 9.00 4.69 2.35
N LEU A 108 10.20 4.10 2.47
CA LEU A 108 10.39 2.91 3.32
C LEU A 108 10.11 3.20 4.79
N LYS A 109 10.54 4.36 5.32
CA LYS A 109 10.21 4.78 6.69
C LYS A 109 8.72 5.00 6.87
N LEU A 110 8.03 5.59 5.90
CA LEU A 110 6.58 5.82 5.97
C LEU A 110 5.83 4.49 6.02
N VAL A 111 6.10 3.59 5.08
CA VAL A 111 5.52 2.24 5.03
C VAL A 111 5.80 1.48 6.33
N SER A 112 7.05 1.48 6.79
CA SER A 112 7.44 0.82 8.03
C SER A 112 6.72 1.41 9.25
N ALA A 113 6.60 2.74 9.35
CA ALA A 113 5.90 3.39 10.45
C ALA A 113 4.39 3.07 10.48
N ILE A 114 3.76 2.99 9.30
CA ILE A 114 2.36 2.58 9.15
C ILE A 114 2.19 1.12 9.56
N GLU A 115 2.93 0.21 8.92
CA GLU A 115 2.79 -1.24 9.14
C GLU A 115 3.13 -1.63 10.59
N THR A 116 4.14 -1.00 11.20
CA THR A 116 4.45 -1.18 12.63
C THR A 116 3.25 -0.83 13.53
N LYS A 117 2.58 0.30 13.28
CA LYS A 117 1.42 0.71 14.08
C LYS A 117 0.20 -0.15 13.80
N LEU A 118 -0.05 -0.52 12.54
CA LEU A 118 -1.14 -1.45 12.19
C LEU A 118 -0.97 -2.79 12.89
N SER A 119 0.27 -3.27 13.00
CA SER A 119 0.55 -4.56 13.66
C SER A 119 0.41 -4.57 15.17
N ASP A 120 0.39 -3.41 15.84
CA ASP A 120 0.39 -3.31 17.29
C ASP A 120 -0.97 -3.76 17.87
N PRO A 121 -1.04 -4.89 18.61
CA PRO A 121 -2.29 -5.37 19.20
C PRO A 121 -2.86 -4.40 20.24
N ALA A 122 -2.06 -3.47 20.78
CA ALA A 122 -2.52 -2.50 21.75
C ALA A 122 -3.17 -1.26 21.12
N ILE A 123 -3.09 -1.08 19.79
CA ILE A 123 -3.52 0.18 19.14
C ILE A 123 -5.00 0.49 19.35
N LEU A 124 -5.85 -0.54 19.42
CA LEU A 124 -7.30 -0.42 19.60
C LEU A 124 -7.78 -0.56 21.05
N ASN A 125 -6.87 -0.72 22.01
CA ASN A 125 -7.22 -0.83 23.42
C ASN A 125 -7.94 0.43 23.91
N GLN A 126 -9.13 0.25 24.49
CA GLN A 126 -9.96 1.33 25.06
C GLN A 126 -10.26 2.47 24.06
N ARG A 127 -10.30 2.17 22.75
CA ARG A 127 -10.67 3.13 21.70
C ARG A 127 -12.17 3.13 21.42
N SER A 128 -12.68 4.28 20.99
CA SER A 128 -14.08 4.47 20.58
C SER A 128 -14.43 3.67 19.33
N VAL A 129 -15.71 3.42 19.09
CA VAL A 129 -16.20 2.77 17.86
C VAL A 129 -15.76 3.55 16.62
N ALA A 130 -15.92 4.88 16.63
CA ALA A 130 -15.47 5.76 15.55
C ALA A 130 -13.98 5.62 15.24
N PHE A 131 -13.13 5.50 16.28
CA PHE A 131 -11.70 5.28 16.09
C PHE A 131 -11.42 3.94 15.41
N LYS A 132 -12.05 2.87 15.89
CA LYS A 132 -11.86 1.53 15.30
C LYS A 132 -12.35 1.48 13.86
N LEU A 133 -13.49 2.11 13.57
CA LEU A 133 -14.04 2.19 12.22
C LEU A 133 -13.09 2.92 11.27
N ALA A 134 -12.64 4.13 11.64
CA ALA A 134 -11.66 4.89 10.86
C ALA A 134 -10.36 4.11 10.67
N PHE A 135 -9.88 3.43 11.72
CA PHE A 135 -8.68 2.58 11.65
C PHE A 135 -8.84 1.45 10.63
N TYR A 136 -9.91 0.67 10.70
CA TYR A 136 -10.11 -0.47 9.81
C TYR A 136 -10.37 -0.07 8.36
N LEU A 137 -11.12 1.01 8.12
CA LEU A 137 -11.35 1.53 6.77
C LEU A 137 -10.03 1.97 6.12
N ASN A 138 -9.20 2.72 6.85
CA ASN A 138 -7.87 3.08 6.38
C ASN A 138 -6.98 1.85 6.17
N ALA A 139 -7.00 0.88 7.08
CA ALA A 139 -6.20 -0.33 6.97
C ALA A 139 -6.58 -1.14 5.73
N TYR A 140 -7.87 -1.35 5.47
CA TYR A 140 -8.35 -2.02 4.26
C TYR A 140 -7.84 -1.32 3.00
N ASN A 141 -8.09 -0.01 2.88
CA ASN A 141 -7.72 0.75 1.68
C ASN A 141 -6.20 0.80 1.49
N TYR A 142 -5.44 0.99 2.56
CA TYR A 142 -3.98 0.93 2.54
C TYR A 142 -3.47 -0.44 2.08
N PHE A 143 -4.01 -1.52 2.64
CA PHE A 143 -3.58 -2.88 2.29
C PHE A 143 -3.93 -3.25 0.85
N ALA A 144 -5.10 -2.85 0.33
CA ALA A 144 -5.44 -3.03 -1.07
C ALA A 144 -4.42 -2.33 -1.99
N VAL A 145 -4.06 -1.08 -1.69
CA VAL A 145 -3.03 -0.33 -2.44
C VAL A 145 -1.65 -0.99 -2.32
N ARG A 146 -1.25 -1.39 -1.11
CA ARG A 146 0.04 -2.04 -0.85
C ARG A 146 0.16 -3.39 -1.53
N LEU A 147 -0.93 -4.14 -1.65
CA LEU A 147 -0.95 -5.43 -2.34
C LEU A 147 -0.53 -5.27 -3.80
N ILE A 148 -1.06 -4.26 -4.49
CA ILE A 148 -0.66 -3.91 -5.86
C ILE A 148 0.79 -3.43 -5.89
N ASN A 149 1.20 -2.52 -5.00
CA ASN A 149 2.58 -2.03 -5.02
C ASN A 149 3.63 -3.14 -4.78
N LYS A 150 3.35 -4.10 -3.90
CA LYS A 150 4.24 -5.25 -3.64
C LYS A 150 4.35 -6.18 -4.86
N ASN A 151 3.27 -6.32 -5.63
CA ASN A 151 3.18 -7.24 -6.77
C ASN A 151 3.00 -6.51 -8.11
N TYR A 152 3.51 -5.28 -8.21
CA TYR A 152 3.24 -4.41 -9.36
C TYR A 152 3.72 -5.02 -10.68
N LEU A 153 4.86 -5.72 -10.62
CA LEU A 153 5.25 -6.71 -11.60
C LEU A 153 4.95 -8.09 -11.01
N TRP A 154 4.09 -8.85 -11.68
CA TRP A 154 3.73 -10.21 -11.33
C TRP A 154 4.01 -11.13 -12.52
N SER A 155 4.78 -12.19 -12.29
CA SER A 155 5.23 -13.10 -13.37
C SER A 155 5.89 -12.38 -14.56
N GLY A 156 6.66 -11.32 -14.28
CA GLY A 156 7.37 -10.54 -15.30
C GLY A 156 6.52 -9.51 -16.04
N LYS A 157 5.22 -9.39 -15.75
CA LYS A 157 4.32 -8.43 -16.40
C LYS A 157 3.70 -7.47 -15.41
N ARG A 158 3.38 -6.25 -15.87
CA ARG A 158 2.59 -5.30 -15.08
C ARG A 158 1.19 -5.89 -14.84
N ILE A 159 0.75 -5.87 -13.59
CA ILE A 159 -0.61 -6.32 -13.25
C ILE A 159 -1.65 -5.34 -13.80
N ASN A 160 -2.73 -5.87 -14.37
CA ASN A 160 -3.82 -5.09 -14.92
C ASN A 160 -5.04 -5.08 -14.02
N SER A 161 -5.15 -6.06 -13.11
CA SER A 161 -6.20 -6.16 -12.11
C SER A 161 -5.65 -6.72 -10.80
N ILE A 162 -6.26 -6.35 -9.67
CA ILE A 162 -6.04 -7.05 -8.39
C ILE A 162 -6.38 -8.54 -8.49
N LEU A 163 -7.30 -8.91 -9.39
CA LEU A 163 -7.70 -10.30 -9.62
C LEU A 163 -6.59 -11.15 -10.23
N ASP A 164 -5.60 -10.55 -10.89
CA ASP A 164 -4.46 -11.25 -11.51
C ASP A 164 -3.57 -11.92 -10.45
N LEU A 165 -3.64 -11.43 -9.20
CA LEU A 165 -2.94 -12.00 -8.05
C LEU A 165 -3.66 -13.22 -7.45
N GLY A 166 -4.91 -13.45 -7.86
CA GLY A 166 -5.66 -14.65 -7.54
C GLY A 166 -5.42 -15.76 -8.57
N LYS A 167 -5.97 -16.94 -8.28
CA LYS A 167 -6.03 -18.05 -9.24
C LYS A 167 -7.39 -18.70 -9.18
N LYS A 168 -8.36 -18.06 -9.83
CA LYS A 168 -9.77 -18.47 -9.77
C LYS A 168 -9.99 -19.93 -10.20
N ASN A 169 -9.23 -20.41 -11.18
CA ASN A 169 -9.29 -21.81 -11.64
C ASN A 169 -8.71 -22.80 -10.63
N GLU A 170 -7.88 -22.33 -9.69
CA GLU A 170 -7.33 -23.11 -8.57
C GLU A 170 -8.10 -22.84 -7.26
N GLY A 171 -9.23 -22.10 -7.33
CA GLY A 171 -10.05 -21.76 -6.17
C GLY A 171 -9.47 -20.67 -5.26
N ILE A 172 -8.41 -19.97 -5.69
CA ILE A 172 -7.76 -18.92 -4.91
C ILE A 172 -8.43 -17.58 -5.19
N ASP A 173 -9.08 -17.04 -4.16
CA ASP A 173 -9.63 -15.68 -4.13
C ASP A 173 -8.70 -14.79 -3.31
N ILE A 174 -8.01 -13.87 -3.99
CA ILE A 174 -7.02 -12.97 -3.39
C ILE A 174 -7.59 -12.15 -2.21
N PHE A 175 -8.89 -11.85 -2.20
CA PHE A 175 -9.51 -11.10 -1.12
C PHE A 175 -9.68 -11.92 0.17
N ASN A 176 -9.58 -13.25 0.10
CA ASN A 176 -9.63 -14.18 1.24
C ASN A 176 -8.25 -14.62 1.73
N GLU A 177 -7.18 -14.26 1.02
CA GLU A 177 -5.81 -14.63 1.41
C GLU A 177 -5.35 -13.80 2.62
N GLN A 178 -4.85 -14.48 3.66
CA GLN A 178 -4.40 -13.89 4.93
C GLN A 178 -2.99 -13.27 4.82
N LEU A 179 -2.87 -12.22 4.01
CA LEU A 179 -1.60 -11.61 3.62
C LEU A 179 -1.16 -10.45 4.53
N PHE A 180 -2.07 -9.90 5.35
CA PHE A 180 -1.82 -8.64 6.06
C PHE A 180 -1.72 -8.87 7.56
N PHE A 181 -0.76 -8.22 8.20
CA PHE A 181 -0.60 -8.29 9.66
C PHE A 181 -1.23 -7.05 10.30
N LEU A 182 -2.29 -7.27 11.08
CA LEU A 182 -3.11 -6.21 11.67
C LEU A 182 -3.50 -6.63 13.09
N GLU A 183 -3.17 -5.79 14.08
CA GLU A 183 -3.45 -6.02 15.50
C GLU A 183 -2.94 -7.37 16.04
N GLY A 184 -1.77 -7.82 15.58
CA GLY A 184 -1.19 -9.10 15.99
C GLY A 184 -1.76 -10.34 15.28
N GLU A 185 -2.68 -10.17 14.33
CA GLU A 185 -3.31 -11.25 13.57
C GLU A 185 -2.93 -11.17 12.08
N ARG A 186 -2.85 -12.33 11.39
CA ARG A 186 -2.84 -12.37 9.92
C ARG A 186 -4.28 -12.37 9.42
N LEU A 187 -4.62 -11.39 8.60
CA LEU A 187 -5.97 -11.17 8.09
C LEU A 187 -5.95 -10.93 6.57
N SER A 188 -7.07 -11.27 5.95
CA SER A 188 -7.41 -10.96 4.57
C SER A 188 -8.20 -9.66 4.45
N LEU A 189 -8.31 -9.10 3.23
CA LEU A 189 -9.15 -7.92 2.98
C LEU A 189 -10.62 -8.20 3.36
N ASN A 190 -11.14 -9.39 3.06
CA ASN A 190 -12.50 -9.77 3.41
C ASN A 190 -12.70 -9.91 4.92
N GLU A 191 -11.70 -10.39 5.68
CA GLU A 191 -11.80 -10.41 7.14
C GLU A 191 -11.85 -8.99 7.72
N ILE A 192 -11.08 -8.04 7.18
CA ILE A 192 -11.15 -6.64 7.61
C ILE A 192 -12.54 -6.06 7.30
N ALA A 193 -13.02 -6.21 6.06
CA ALA A 193 -14.30 -5.65 5.63
C ALA A 193 -15.51 -6.30 6.32
N LYS A 194 -15.64 -7.63 6.23
CA LYS A 194 -16.82 -8.36 6.68
C LYS A 194 -16.80 -8.62 8.18
N ASN A 195 -15.64 -8.96 8.74
CA ASN A 195 -15.58 -9.33 10.16
C ASN A 195 -15.26 -8.14 11.06
N LYS A 196 -14.23 -7.34 10.77
CA LYS A 196 -13.85 -6.22 11.65
C LYS A 196 -14.83 -5.05 11.49
N ILE A 197 -15.05 -4.57 10.28
CA ILE A 197 -15.95 -3.43 10.00
C ILE A 197 -17.43 -3.84 10.10
N GLY A 198 -17.82 -4.98 9.53
CA GLY A 198 -19.20 -5.49 9.61
C GLY A 198 -19.72 -5.61 11.05
N LYS A 199 -18.94 -6.22 11.95
CA LYS A 199 -19.31 -6.32 13.38
C LYS A 199 -19.40 -4.96 14.08
N LEU A 200 -18.55 -3.99 13.73
CA LEU A 200 -18.61 -2.65 14.34
C LEU A 200 -19.86 -1.87 13.91
N THR A 201 -20.34 -2.12 12.70
CA THR A 201 -21.47 -1.42 12.08
C THR A 201 -22.78 -2.22 12.12
N ASN A 202 -22.74 -3.43 12.72
CA ASN A 202 -23.83 -4.42 12.71
C ASN A 202 -24.33 -4.78 11.30
N ASP A 203 -23.44 -4.67 10.30
CA ASP A 203 -23.77 -4.82 8.88
C ASP A 203 -24.98 -3.97 8.47
N ALA A 204 -25.12 -2.75 9.01
CA ALA A 204 -26.32 -1.92 8.84
C ALA A 204 -26.01 -0.49 8.41
N ASP A 205 -24.82 -0.25 7.86
CA ASP A 205 -24.41 1.05 7.33
C ASP A 205 -24.09 0.95 5.85
N GLY A 206 -25.05 1.37 5.00
CA GLY A 206 -24.96 1.33 3.55
C GLY A 206 -23.87 2.24 2.97
N ARG A 207 -23.24 3.10 3.77
CA ARG A 207 -22.13 3.96 3.35
C ARG A 207 -20.80 3.19 3.32
N ILE A 208 -20.68 2.08 4.07
CA ILE A 208 -19.44 1.31 4.19
C ILE A 208 -18.95 0.73 2.86
N PRO A 209 -19.79 0.12 2.00
CA PRO A 209 -19.35 -0.34 0.68
C PRO A 209 -18.69 0.76 -0.16
N PHE A 210 -19.09 2.02 0.01
CA PHE A 210 -18.52 3.18 -0.69
C PHE A 210 -17.21 3.70 -0.07
N ALA A 211 -16.86 3.22 1.13
CA ALA A 211 -15.62 3.57 1.82
C ALA A 211 -14.51 2.52 1.64
N LEU A 212 -14.82 1.38 1.02
CA LEU A 212 -13.90 0.28 0.74
C LEU A 212 -13.45 0.31 -0.73
N HIS A 213 -12.16 0.53 -0.96
CA HIS A 213 -11.59 0.63 -2.29
C HIS A 213 -10.80 -0.62 -2.68
N CYS A 214 -11.37 -1.40 -3.60
CA CYS A 214 -10.79 -2.62 -4.16
C CYS A 214 -9.71 -2.38 -5.25
N VAL A 215 -9.20 -1.15 -5.39
CA VAL A 215 -8.14 -0.72 -6.33
C VAL A 215 -8.41 -0.97 -7.82
N ALA A 216 -9.67 -1.23 -8.18
CA ALA A 216 -10.16 -1.29 -9.55
C ALA A 216 -10.89 0.00 -9.97
N LYS A 217 -10.91 0.31 -11.28
CA LYS A 217 -11.59 1.49 -11.84
C LYS A 217 -13.09 1.52 -11.51
N GLY A 218 -13.72 0.35 -11.39
CA GLY A 218 -15.12 0.20 -10.98
C GLY A 218 -15.39 0.41 -9.48
N CYS A 219 -14.35 0.54 -8.65
CA CYS A 219 -14.51 0.80 -7.22
C CYS A 219 -15.00 2.25 -6.97
N PRO A 220 -15.49 2.54 -5.75
CA PRO A 220 -15.86 3.89 -5.34
C PRO A 220 -14.70 4.88 -5.45
N PHE A 221 -14.98 6.17 -5.34
CA PHE A 221 -13.95 7.20 -5.16
C PHE A 221 -13.12 6.92 -3.89
N LEU A 222 -11.79 6.87 -4.02
CA LEU A 222 -10.84 6.82 -2.92
C LEU A 222 -10.38 8.25 -2.58
N PRO A 223 -10.70 8.79 -1.39
CA PRO A 223 -10.23 10.11 -1.01
C PRO A 223 -8.70 10.13 -0.80
N PRO A 224 -8.02 11.24 -1.15
CA PRO A 224 -6.60 11.44 -0.83
C PRO A 224 -6.35 11.80 0.65
N GLU A 225 -7.38 11.69 1.49
CA GLU A 225 -7.33 11.91 2.93
C GLU A 225 -7.73 10.62 3.65
N SER A 226 -7.03 10.31 4.75
CA SER A 226 -7.40 9.20 5.61
C SER A 226 -8.71 9.47 6.37
N PHE A 227 -9.46 8.43 6.65
CA PHE A 227 -10.56 8.48 7.62
C PHE A 227 -10.06 8.86 9.01
N LYS A 228 -10.74 9.79 9.69
CA LYS A 228 -10.38 10.22 11.05
C LYS A 228 -11.55 10.00 12.01
N PRO A 229 -11.28 9.61 13.27
CA PRO A 229 -12.34 9.35 14.25
C PRO A 229 -13.30 10.52 14.44
N GLU A 230 -12.79 11.75 14.37
CA GLU A 230 -13.54 12.99 14.65
C GLU A 230 -14.49 13.37 13.52
N THR A 231 -14.22 12.92 12.29
CA THR A 231 -14.94 13.32 11.07
C THR A 231 -15.55 12.14 10.32
N ILE A 232 -15.45 10.93 10.87
CA ILE A 232 -15.79 9.69 10.14
C ILE A 232 -17.20 9.69 9.56
N GLU A 233 -18.20 10.14 10.33
CA GLU A 233 -19.60 10.21 9.89
C GLU A 233 -19.76 11.14 8.68
N MET A 234 -19.14 12.33 8.75
CA MET A 234 -19.17 13.30 7.66
C MET A 234 -18.42 12.79 6.43
N GLN A 235 -17.30 12.09 6.62
CA GLN A 235 -16.54 11.49 5.52
C GLN A 235 -17.36 10.38 4.83
N LEU A 236 -18.03 9.51 5.58
CA LEU A 236 -18.89 8.45 5.03
C LEU A 236 -20.07 9.03 4.25
N ASP A 237 -20.76 10.03 4.80
CA ASP A 237 -21.87 10.70 4.09
C ASP A 237 -21.39 11.39 2.82
N SER A 238 -20.26 12.12 2.90
CA SER A 238 -19.68 12.82 1.74
C SER A 238 -19.26 11.85 0.64
N LEU A 239 -18.67 10.71 1.01
CA LEU A 239 -18.30 9.67 0.05
C LEU A 239 -19.51 9.02 -0.60
N ALA A 240 -20.57 8.71 0.17
CA ALA A 240 -21.80 8.16 -0.40
C ALA A 240 -22.42 9.13 -1.42
N ASN A 241 -22.51 10.42 -1.07
CA ASN A 241 -23.02 11.46 -1.97
C ASN A 241 -22.16 11.59 -3.23
N ALA A 242 -20.85 11.77 -3.07
CA ALA A 242 -19.92 11.95 -4.19
C ALA A 242 -19.93 10.73 -5.13
N ASN A 243 -20.02 9.52 -4.57
CA ASN A 243 -20.05 8.31 -5.37
C ASN A 243 -21.32 8.17 -6.21
N LEU A 244 -22.48 8.57 -5.71
CA LEU A 244 -23.72 8.53 -6.49
C LEU A 244 -23.79 9.60 -7.60
N LEU A 245 -22.90 10.60 -7.57
CA LEU A 245 -22.77 11.56 -8.66
C LEU A 245 -21.91 11.02 -9.83
N LEU A 246 -21.20 9.91 -9.64
CA LEU A 246 -20.41 9.28 -10.69
C LEU A 246 -21.32 8.41 -11.57
N ALA A 247 -21.37 8.68 -12.88
CA ALA A 247 -22.21 7.94 -13.83
C ALA A 247 -21.89 6.43 -13.92
N ARG A 248 -20.68 6.01 -13.53
CA ARG A 248 -20.30 4.59 -13.40
C ARG A 248 -20.89 3.91 -12.17
N ASN A 249 -21.40 4.67 -11.20
CA ASN A 249 -21.97 4.18 -9.96
C ASN A 249 -23.48 4.34 -9.90
N PHE A 250 -24.00 5.41 -10.49
CA PHE A 250 -25.44 5.65 -10.60
C PHE A 250 -25.74 6.50 -11.84
N ARG A 251 -26.68 6.05 -12.67
CA ARG A 251 -27.28 6.84 -13.74
C ARG A 251 -28.68 6.33 -14.03
N VAL A 252 -29.47 7.13 -14.74
CA VAL A 252 -30.82 6.74 -15.19
C VAL A 252 -30.85 6.64 -16.71
N GLU A 253 -31.44 5.56 -17.22
CA GLU A 253 -31.73 5.37 -18.64
C GLU A 253 -33.18 5.78 -18.85
N VAL A 254 -33.38 7.00 -19.39
CA VAL A 254 -34.70 7.64 -19.46
C VAL A 254 -35.63 6.95 -20.47
N ASP A 255 -35.07 6.39 -21.54
CA ASP A 255 -35.86 5.75 -22.62
C ASP A 255 -36.48 4.42 -22.19
N SER A 256 -35.85 3.73 -21.23
CA SER A 256 -36.32 2.45 -20.69
C SER A 256 -36.89 2.56 -19.27
N ASP A 257 -36.88 3.74 -18.67
CA ASP A 257 -37.25 3.96 -17.27
C ASP A 257 -36.49 3.04 -16.29
N VAL A 258 -35.16 2.90 -16.47
CA VAL A 258 -34.30 2.03 -15.65
C VAL A 258 -33.26 2.84 -14.86
N SER A 259 -33.04 2.49 -13.59
CA SER A 259 -31.91 2.98 -12.78
C SER A 259 -30.73 2.01 -12.89
N MET A 260 -29.61 2.48 -13.45
CA MET A 260 -28.36 1.72 -13.51
C MET A 260 -27.53 2.01 -12.26
N ILE A 261 -27.21 0.99 -11.46
CA ILE A 261 -26.50 1.16 -10.18
C ILE A 261 -25.24 0.28 -10.10
N ASN A 262 -24.26 0.69 -9.30
CA ASN A 262 -23.01 -0.07 -9.13
C ASN A 262 -23.29 -1.49 -8.60
N GLN A 263 -22.50 -2.47 -9.07
CA GLN A 263 -22.50 -3.85 -8.59
C GLN A 263 -22.32 -3.99 -7.06
N LEU A 264 -21.74 -3.00 -6.38
CA LEU A 264 -21.62 -2.95 -4.92
C LEU A 264 -22.97 -3.11 -4.20
N PHE A 265 -24.05 -2.57 -4.77
CA PHE A 265 -25.40 -2.74 -4.20
C PHE A 265 -25.86 -4.20 -4.20
N ASN A 266 -25.40 -5.00 -5.16
CA ASN A 266 -25.65 -6.44 -5.22
C ASN A 266 -24.75 -7.19 -4.23
N TRP A 267 -23.45 -6.93 -4.24
CA TRP A 267 -22.49 -7.64 -3.40
C TRP A 267 -22.69 -7.43 -1.90
N TYR A 268 -23.19 -6.25 -1.51
CA TYR A 268 -23.46 -5.86 -0.14
C TYR A 268 -24.96 -5.72 0.14
N GLN A 269 -25.82 -6.44 -0.59
CA GLN A 269 -27.28 -6.34 -0.48
C GLN A 269 -27.78 -6.47 0.98
N GLU A 270 -27.20 -7.39 1.76
CA GLU A 270 -27.56 -7.59 3.16
C GLU A 270 -27.36 -6.33 4.02
N ILE A 271 -26.34 -5.53 3.72
CA ILE A 271 -26.07 -4.28 4.42
C ILE A 271 -27.17 -3.27 4.12
N PHE A 272 -27.52 -3.10 2.85
CA PHE A 272 -28.58 -2.17 2.45
C PHE A 272 -29.96 -2.58 2.97
N ILE A 273 -30.24 -3.88 3.11
CA ILE A 273 -31.49 -4.37 3.70
C ILE A 273 -31.61 -3.97 5.19
N LYS A 274 -30.48 -4.03 5.93
CA LYS A 274 -30.44 -3.66 7.36
C LYS A 274 -30.27 -2.15 7.59
N ASP A 275 -29.80 -1.43 6.56
CA ASP A 275 -29.59 0.01 6.62
C ASP A 275 -30.90 0.76 6.94
N PRO A 276 -30.86 1.75 7.88
CA PRO A 276 -32.06 2.41 8.37
C PRO A 276 -32.77 3.27 7.32
N ASN A 277 -32.16 3.52 6.15
CA ASN A 277 -32.75 4.34 5.10
C ASN A 277 -33.73 3.56 4.23
N GLY A 278 -33.94 2.26 4.46
CA GLY A 278 -35.00 1.47 3.82
C GLY A 278 -34.59 0.81 2.51
N GLY A 279 -33.43 0.13 2.49
CA GLY A 279 -32.96 -0.59 1.31
C GLY A 279 -32.19 0.29 0.32
N VAL A 280 -31.85 -0.30 -0.83
CA VAL A 280 -31.11 0.37 -1.91
C VAL A 280 -31.81 1.65 -2.39
N SER A 281 -33.12 1.59 -2.66
CA SER A 281 -33.90 2.75 -3.13
C SER A 281 -33.87 3.90 -2.12
N GLY A 282 -34.05 3.59 -0.83
CA GLY A 282 -34.03 4.60 0.23
C GLY A 282 -32.63 5.19 0.49
N PHE A 283 -31.58 4.37 0.40
CA PHE A 283 -30.20 4.82 0.45
C PHE A 283 -29.89 5.80 -0.70
N ILE A 284 -30.22 5.44 -1.94
CA ILE A 284 -29.99 6.29 -3.11
C ILE A 284 -30.76 7.61 -2.97
N LYS A 285 -32.05 7.57 -2.59
CA LYS A 285 -32.88 8.78 -2.38
C LYS A 285 -32.29 9.73 -1.35
N LYS A 286 -31.67 9.21 -0.30
CA LYS A 286 -31.05 10.01 0.76
C LYS A 286 -29.78 10.73 0.30
N HIS A 287 -29.00 10.10 -0.56
CA HIS A 287 -27.64 10.53 -0.90
C HIS A 287 -27.55 11.21 -2.29
N LEU A 288 -28.60 11.16 -3.10
CA LEU A 288 -28.71 11.97 -4.31
C LEU A 288 -29.19 13.40 -4.02
N PRO A 289 -28.82 14.38 -4.87
CA PRO A 289 -29.43 15.70 -4.88
C PRO A 289 -30.96 15.65 -5.03
N ASP A 290 -31.65 16.60 -4.39
CA ASP A 290 -33.10 16.73 -4.48
C ASP A 290 -33.57 16.84 -5.94
N GLY A 291 -34.63 16.09 -6.27
CA GLY A 291 -35.24 16.10 -7.60
C GLY A 291 -34.57 15.18 -8.63
N GLN A 292 -33.50 14.46 -8.27
CA GLN A 292 -32.93 13.46 -9.15
C GLN A 292 -33.87 12.26 -9.30
N ARG A 293 -34.11 11.86 -10.55
CA ARG A 293 -35.03 10.77 -10.89
C ARG A 293 -34.42 9.44 -10.47
N ILE A 294 -35.26 8.56 -9.92
CA ILE A 294 -34.93 7.15 -9.67
C ILE A 294 -36.13 6.35 -10.13
N TYR A 295 -35.88 5.31 -10.90
CA TYR A 295 -36.85 4.32 -11.33
C TYR A 295 -36.81 3.08 -10.44
N GLU A 296 -37.96 2.41 -10.31
CA GLU A 296 -38.10 1.18 -9.51
C GLU A 296 -37.41 -0.02 -10.18
N GLU A 297 -37.32 -0.03 -11.50
CA GLU A 297 -36.52 -1.01 -12.23
C GLU A 297 -35.03 -0.69 -12.08
N ILE A 298 -34.28 -1.67 -11.59
CA ILE A 298 -32.87 -1.55 -11.26
C ILE A 298 -32.08 -2.58 -12.06
N GLU A 299 -31.04 -2.09 -12.74
CA GLU A 299 -30.04 -2.93 -13.38
C GLU A 299 -28.64 -2.59 -12.84
N TYR A 300 -27.73 -3.57 -12.91
CA TYR A 300 -26.38 -3.43 -12.38
C TYR A 300 -25.38 -3.07 -13.48
N ILE A 301 -24.60 -2.02 -13.22
CA ILE A 301 -23.47 -1.63 -14.06
C ILE A 301 -22.36 -2.67 -13.89
N SER A 302 -21.83 -3.18 -15.00
CA SER A 302 -20.68 -4.09 -15.00
C SER A 302 -19.48 -3.46 -14.29
N HIS A 303 -18.86 -4.21 -13.38
CA HIS A 303 -17.73 -3.72 -12.60
C HIS A 303 -16.42 -3.81 -13.39
N ASP A 304 -15.79 -2.67 -13.66
CA ASP A 304 -14.48 -2.60 -14.32
C ASP A 304 -13.36 -2.97 -13.32
N TRP A 305 -12.79 -4.14 -13.52
CA TRP A 305 -11.72 -4.71 -12.68
C TRP A 305 -10.31 -4.23 -13.06
N SER A 306 -10.15 -3.42 -14.12
CA SER A 306 -8.85 -2.84 -14.45
C SER A 306 -8.36 -1.94 -13.32
N LEU A 307 -7.05 -1.85 -13.10
CA LEU A 307 -6.49 -1.07 -11.99
C LEU A 307 -6.88 0.40 -12.08
N ASN A 308 -7.27 0.94 -10.93
CA ASN A 308 -7.52 2.37 -10.77
C ASN A 308 -6.21 3.16 -10.72
N LYS A 309 -5.58 3.33 -11.88
CA LYS A 309 -4.31 4.05 -12.05
C LYS A 309 -4.53 5.46 -12.61
N THR A 310 -3.63 6.38 -12.29
CA THR A 310 -3.55 7.68 -12.99
C THR A 310 -3.00 7.46 -14.40
N GLU A 311 -3.53 8.17 -15.41
CA GLU A 311 -3.18 7.87 -16.81
C GLU A 311 -1.87 8.52 -17.28
N GLU A 312 -1.37 9.57 -16.63
CA GLU A 312 -0.07 10.18 -16.93
C GLU A 312 0.51 10.88 -15.70
N PHE A 313 1.78 10.66 -15.34
CA PHE A 313 2.51 11.57 -14.45
C PHE A 313 4.02 11.61 -14.73
N PRO A 314 4.61 12.79 -15.05
CA PRO A 314 6.02 13.04 -14.81
C PRO A 314 6.25 13.12 -13.30
N ILE A 315 7.24 12.38 -12.80
CA ILE A 315 7.56 12.21 -11.37
C ILE A 315 7.52 13.58 -10.63
N LYS A 316 6.43 13.89 -9.92
CA LYS A 316 6.45 14.92 -8.87
C LYS A 316 7.02 14.28 -7.62
N VAL A 317 8.35 14.11 -7.61
CA VAL A 317 9.08 13.96 -6.36
C VAL A 317 8.79 15.25 -5.58
N PRO A 318 8.34 15.19 -4.31
CA PRO A 318 8.38 16.38 -3.46
C PRO A 318 9.80 16.96 -3.55
N GLU A 319 9.95 18.23 -3.92
CA GLU A 319 11.25 18.92 -3.93
C GLU A 319 11.76 18.95 -2.47
N ILE A 320 12.50 17.92 -2.04
CA ILE A 320 13.19 17.91 -0.75
C ILE A 320 14.44 18.76 -0.94
N ARG A 321 14.29 20.08 -0.81
CA ARG A 321 15.44 21.00 -0.83
C ARG A 321 16.40 20.67 0.30
N GLY A 322 17.63 20.37 -0.07
CA GLY A 322 18.70 19.92 0.83
C GLY A 322 19.71 18.96 0.19
N LEU A 323 19.64 18.71 -1.12
CA LEU A 323 20.51 17.77 -1.85
C LEU A 323 21.45 18.46 -2.85
N ASP A 324 21.92 19.68 -2.57
CA ASP A 324 22.88 20.38 -3.44
C ASP A 324 24.35 20.27 -2.97
N ASP A 325 24.64 19.59 -1.85
CA ASP A 325 25.99 19.52 -1.28
C ASP A 325 26.56 18.08 -1.15
N LEU A 326 26.44 17.27 -2.20
CA LEU A 326 27.23 16.03 -2.32
C LEU A 326 28.03 16.01 -3.63
N PRO A 327 29.37 15.97 -3.58
CA PRO A 327 30.20 15.95 -4.76
C PRO A 327 30.19 14.54 -5.36
N GLY A 328 29.76 14.43 -6.63
CA GLY A 328 30.18 13.32 -7.49
C GLY A 328 29.09 12.38 -7.99
N VAL A 329 28.02 12.90 -8.60
CA VAL A 329 27.36 12.19 -9.71
C VAL A 329 27.06 13.23 -10.78
N ARG A 330 27.89 13.28 -11.84
CA ARG A 330 27.51 14.02 -13.06
C ARG A 330 26.63 13.10 -13.90
N PRO A 331 25.50 13.58 -14.43
CA PRO A 331 24.80 12.90 -15.51
C PRO A 331 25.76 12.76 -16.69
N ILE A 332 25.79 11.58 -17.31
CA ILE A 332 26.38 11.41 -18.64
C ILE A 332 25.44 12.16 -19.59
N VAL A 333 25.86 13.34 -20.02
CA VAL A 333 25.29 14.04 -21.16
C VAL A 333 25.87 13.36 -22.40
N THR A 334 25.03 12.68 -23.16
CA THR A 334 25.32 12.42 -24.58
C THR A 334 24.84 13.64 -25.35
N ASP A 335 25.79 14.45 -25.77
CA ASP A 335 25.63 15.53 -26.74
C ASP A 335 25.66 14.94 -28.16
N GLY A 336 24.95 15.58 -29.08
CA GLY A 336 24.84 15.27 -30.50
C GLY A 336 23.47 14.71 -30.85
N GLY A 337 22.65 15.34 -31.68
CA GLY A 337 22.83 16.48 -32.57
C GLY A 337 21.66 16.42 -33.54
N ASP A 338 21.14 17.59 -33.92
CA ASP A 338 20.08 17.73 -34.93
C ASP A 338 20.46 16.99 -36.23
N ASP A 339 19.52 16.21 -36.78
CA ASP A 339 19.28 16.11 -38.22
C ASP A 339 17.87 15.53 -38.42
N ASP A 340 17.12 16.20 -39.29
CA ASP A 340 15.79 15.87 -39.78
C ASP A 340 15.76 14.49 -40.47
N ASP A 341 14.65 13.75 -40.35
CA ASP A 341 13.88 13.23 -41.49
C ASP A 341 12.69 12.37 -41.01
N ASP A 342 11.54 12.63 -41.65
CA ASP A 342 10.34 11.81 -41.64
C ASP A 342 10.66 10.36 -42.07
N ASP A 343 10.02 9.36 -41.46
CA ASP A 343 9.22 8.36 -42.16
C ASP A 343 8.70 7.29 -41.20
N ASP A 344 7.49 6.83 -41.52
CA ASP A 344 6.77 5.69 -40.97
C ASP A 344 7.66 4.45 -40.83
N ASP A 345 7.52 3.71 -39.73
CA ASP A 345 7.53 2.25 -39.76
C ASP A 345 6.82 1.69 -38.51
N ASP A 346 5.64 1.13 -38.78
CA ASP A 346 4.97 0.14 -37.94
C ASP A 346 5.91 -1.09 -37.81
N ASP A 347 6.64 -1.21 -36.71
CA ASP A 347 7.36 -2.44 -36.39
C ASP A 347 6.43 -3.41 -35.65
N ASP A 348 5.91 -4.35 -36.43
CA ASP A 348 5.33 -5.62 -36.04
C ASP A 348 6.20 -6.31 -34.96
N CYS A 349 5.66 -6.44 -33.75
CA CYS A 349 6.20 -7.36 -32.75
C CYS A 349 5.99 -8.81 -33.22
N ASP A 350 7.02 -9.36 -33.85
CA ASP A 350 7.10 -10.75 -34.30
C ASP A 350 6.86 -11.73 -33.13
N GLU A 351 6.04 -12.75 -33.36
CA GLU A 351 5.71 -13.80 -32.39
C GLU A 351 6.97 -14.59 -32.01
N GLY A 352 7.70 -14.20 -30.96
CA GLY A 352 8.80 -15.04 -30.49
C GLY A 352 9.72 -14.54 -29.38
N GLU A 353 9.91 -13.24 -29.16
CA GLU A 353 10.86 -12.75 -28.14
C GLU A 353 10.30 -11.60 -27.31
N ASP A 354 10.47 -11.71 -25.99
CA ASP A 354 9.91 -10.86 -24.94
C ASP A 354 10.25 -9.37 -25.11
N CYS A 355 9.25 -8.55 -25.41
CA CYS A 355 9.34 -7.08 -25.38
C CYS A 355 9.28 -6.55 -23.93
N ASP A 356 10.26 -5.71 -23.59
CA ASP A 356 10.37 -4.81 -22.42
C ASP A 356 10.18 -5.39 -21.01
N ASP A 357 11.25 -6.02 -20.53
CA ASP A 357 11.44 -6.37 -19.13
C ASP A 357 12.17 -5.24 -18.37
N ASP A 358 11.38 -4.35 -17.75
CA ASP A 358 11.82 -3.19 -16.93
C ASP A 358 12.39 -3.55 -15.54
N ARG A 359 12.77 -4.81 -15.28
CA ARG A 359 13.47 -5.14 -14.02
C ARG A 359 14.89 -4.55 -14.00
N PRO A 360 15.38 -4.02 -12.87
CA PRO A 360 16.78 -3.64 -12.75
C PRO A 360 17.66 -4.82 -13.18
N ILE A 361 18.60 -4.59 -14.11
CA ILE A 361 19.54 -5.59 -14.64
C ILE A 361 20.14 -6.46 -13.51
N LEU A 362 20.33 -5.87 -12.34
CA LEU A 362 20.87 -6.52 -11.17
C LEU A 362 20.01 -7.68 -10.62
N MET A 363 18.69 -7.63 -10.76
CA MET A 363 17.75 -8.64 -10.25
C MET A 363 17.55 -9.80 -11.22
N LYS A 364 17.53 -9.55 -12.55
CA LYS A 364 17.37 -10.58 -13.59
C LYS A 364 18.39 -11.71 -13.46
N GLU A 365 19.64 -11.37 -13.16
CA GLU A 365 20.72 -12.36 -12.98
C GLU A 365 20.48 -13.33 -11.82
N CYS A 366 19.65 -12.97 -10.84
CA CYS A 366 19.36 -13.82 -9.69
C CYS A 366 18.17 -14.77 -9.92
N GLU A 367 17.34 -14.52 -10.92
CA GLU A 367 16.10 -15.27 -11.16
C GLU A 367 16.34 -16.70 -11.61
N LYS A 368 17.45 -16.94 -12.31
CA LYS A 368 17.90 -18.30 -12.69
C LYS A 368 18.10 -19.25 -11.50
N TYR A 369 18.15 -18.71 -10.28
CA TYR A 369 18.29 -19.50 -9.04
C TYR A 369 16.98 -19.72 -8.29
N LEU A 370 15.86 -19.15 -8.77
CA LEU A 370 14.54 -19.38 -8.19
C LEU A 370 14.05 -20.77 -8.60
N THR A 371 13.88 -21.64 -7.61
CA THR A 371 13.39 -23.02 -7.81
C THR A 371 11.94 -23.20 -7.38
N SER A 372 11.32 -22.14 -6.87
CA SER A 372 9.96 -22.13 -6.34
C SER A 372 9.36 -20.73 -6.51
N PRO A 373 8.07 -20.61 -6.84
CA PRO A 373 7.38 -19.31 -6.88
C PRO A 373 7.24 -18.66 -5.49
N MET A 374 7.49 -19.41 -4.41
CA MET A 374 7.48 -18.90 -3.03
C MET A 374 8.86 -18.38 -2.58
N MET A 375 9.86 -18.35 -3.48
CA MET A 375 11.18 -17.79 -3.21
C MET A 375 11.26 -16.33 -3.64
N ASP A 376 11.73 -15.48 -2.73
CA ASP A 376 11.98 -14.07 -2.98
C ASP A 376 13.48 -13.78 -3.05
N ILE A 377 13.91 -12.93 -3.99
CA ILE A 377 15.30 -12.45 -4.07
C ILE A 377 15.53 -11.38 -3.00
N ILE A 378 16.53 -11.61 -2.14
CA ILE A 378 16.82 -10.77 -0.99
C ILE A 378 17.80 -9.65 -1.32
N ALA A 379 18.91 -10.03 -1.95
CA ALA A 379 20.04 -9.15 -2.23
C ALA A 379 20.96 -9.82 -3.24
N ARG A 380 21.80 -9.03 -3.91
CA ARG A 380 22.94 -9.50 -4.69
C ARG A 380 24.23 -8.89 -4.17
N CYS A 381 25.21 -9.74 -3.87
CA CYS A 381 26.49 -9.38 -3.28
C CYS A 381 27.59 -9.52 -4.32
N MET A 382 28.19 -8.39 -4.70
CA MET A 382 29.12 -8.31 -5.83
C MET A 382 30.53 -7.83 -5.45
N GLU A 383 30.63 -7.04 -4.38
CA GLU A 383 31.88 -6.43 -3.99
C GLU A 383 32.49 -7.15 -2.78
N VAL A 384 33.80 -7.39 -2.85
CA VAL A 384 34.57 -8.07 -1.81
C VAL A 384 35.17 -7.04 -0.86
N ILE A 385 34.66 -6.98 0.38
CA ILE A 385 35.09 -5.98 1.39
C ILE A 385 36.29 -6.49 2.19
N ASP A 386 36.28 -7.77 2.56
CA ASP A 386 37.35 -8.37 3.36
C ASP A 386 37.60 -9.83 2.95
N THR A 387 38.86 -10.12 2.66
CA THR A 387 39.37 -11.44 2.25
C THR A 387 40.35 -12.02 3.27
N ASN A 388 40.70 -11.24 4.29
CA ASN A 388 41.86 -11.49 5.15
C ASN A 388 41.47 -11.94 6.56
N ILE A 389 40.30 -12.58 6.69
CA ILE A 389 39.86 -13.16 7.95
C ILE A 389 40.63 -14.48 8.18
N ASN A 390 41.51 -14.46 9.18
CA ASN A 390 42.54 -15.46 9.53
C ASN A 390 42.26 -16.93 9.09
N GLY A 391 43.25 -17.53 8.41
CA GLY A 391 43.40 -18.98 8.23
C GLY A 391 42.76 -19.61 6.99
N ALA A 392 42.14 -18.85 6.07
CA ALA A 392 41.54 -19.40 4.85
C ALA A 392 42.60 -19.86 3.80
N LYS A 393 42.35 -21.00 3.14
CA LYS A 393 43.21 -21.54 2.08
C LYS A 393 43.08 -20.79 0.75
N MET A 394 41.92 -20.22 0.49
CA MET A 394 41.61 -19.50 -0.75
C MET A 394 41.52 -18.00 -0.48
N THR A 395 42.08 -17.21 -1.42
CA THR A 395 41.86 -15.77 -1.50
C THR A 395 40.73 -15.52 -2.48
N ILE A 396 39.67 -14.87 -2.02
CA ILE A 396 38.52 -14.48 -2.85
C ILE A 396 38.82 -13.11 -3.45
N ILE A 397 38.66 -12.95 -4.76
CA ILE A 397 38.97 -11.68 -5.45
C ILE A 397 37.78 -11.12 -6.22
N GLY A 398 36.70 -11.88 -6.32
CA GLY A 398 35.44 -11.46 -6.91
C GLY A 398 34.33 -12.38 -6.45
N ALA A 399 33.12 -11.85 -6.38
CA ALA A 399 31.93 -12.59 -6.04
C ALA A 399 30.74 -12.03 -6.84
N ASP A 400 29.79 -12.89 -7.15
CA ASP A 400 28.48 -12.49 -7.63
C ASP A 400 27.48 -13.49 -7.05
N ILE A 401 26.86 -13.10 -5.93
CA ILE A 401 26.08 -14.00 -5.10
C ILE A 401 24.69 -13.43 -4.87
N CYS A 402 23.68 -14.20 -5.23
CA CYS A 402 22.28 -13.93 -4.95
C CYS A 402 21.85 -14.57 -3.63
N LEU A 403 21.16 -13.79 -2.80
CA LEU A 403 20.51 -14.23 -1.57
C LEU A 403 19.01 -14.38 -1.88
N MET A 404 18.39 -15.47 -1.45
CA MET A 404 16.95 -15.73 -1.63
C MET A 404 16.35 -16.28 -0.33
N GLU A 405 15.08 -15.98 -0.09
CA GLU A 405 14.30 -16.43 1.07
C GLU A 405 13.06 -17.19 0.63
N GLN A 406 12.71 -18.24 1.38
CA GLN A 406 11.42 -18.92 1.28
C GLN A 406 10.85 -19.13 2.68
N GLU A 407 9.60 -18.74 2.89
CA GLU A 407 8.86 -19.01 4.13
C GLU A 407 8.28 -20.44 4.12
N LEU A 408 8.43 -21.17 5.23
CA LEU A 408 7.89 -22.52 5.39
C LEU A 408 6.54 -22.47 6.10
N VAL A 409 5.47 -22.75 5.36
CA VAL A 409 4.08 -22.66 5.83
C VAL A 409 3.75 -23.69 6.92
N GLU A 410 4.26 -24.92 6.82
CA GLU A 410 3.88 -26.03 7.72
C GLU A 410 4.78 -26.22 8.94
N GLN A 411 5.97 -25.63 8.97
CA GLN A 411 7.02 -25.99 9.94
C GLN A 411 7.59 -24.79 10.72
N GLU A 412 6.93 -23.62 10.68
CA GLU A 412 7.40 -22.34 11.24
C GLU A 412 8.90 -22.09 11.01
N GLY A 413 9.22 -21.36 9.94
CA GLY A 413 10.61 -20.92 9.74
C GLY A 413 10.90 -20.45 8.32
N HIS A 414 12.17 -20.11 8.09
CA HIS A 414 12.65 -19.63 6.81
C HIS A 414 13.75 -20.54 6.29
N ILE A 415 13.71 -20.80 4.99
CA ILE A 415 14.84 -21.33 4.23
C ILE A 415 15.50 -20.14 3.54
N HIS A 416 16.79 -20.00 3.76
CA HIS A 416 17.61 -19.05 2.99
C HIS A 416 18.50 -19.83 2.02
N THR A 417 18.55 -19.34 0.80
CA THR A 417 19.36 -19.89 -0.28
C THR A 417 20.36 -18.85 -0.76
N ILE A 418 21.59 -19.27 -0.97
CA ILE A 418 22.72 -18.45 -1.42
C ILE A 418 23.28 -19.13 -2.65
N ALA A 419 23.17 -18.47 -3.80
CA ALA A 419 23.55 -19.04 -5.08
C ALA A 419 24.32 -18.03 -5.92
N GLY A 420 25.33 -18.48 -6.66
CA GLY A 420 26.12 -17.57 -7.49
C GLY A 420 27.51 -18.11 -7.78
N LYS A 421 28.45 -17.20 -8.05
CA LYS A 421 29.83 -17.50 -8.38
C LYS A 421 30.81 -16.75 -7.49
N ILE A 422 31.95 -17.38 -7.22
CA ILE A 422 33.08 -16.79 -6.53
C ILE A 422 34.32 -17.01 -7.37
N THR A 423 35.11 -15.95 -7.56
CA THR A 423 36.43 -16.03 -8.20
C THR A 423 37.50 -16.10 -7.11
N GLU A 424 38.30 -17.16 -7.15
CA GLU A 424 39.26 -17.46 -6.09
C GLU A 424 40.63 -17.93 -6.60
N ARG A 425 41.66 -17.78 -5.78
CA ARG A 425 42.99 -18.36 -6.03
C ARG A 425 43.58 -18.94 -4.75
N LYS A 426 44.55 -19.86 -4.88
CA LYS A 426 45.20 -20.46 -3.72
C LYS A 426 46.06 -19.40 -3.02
N LYS A 427 45.86 -19.22 -1.71
CA LYS A 427 46.67 -18.27 -0.91
C LYS A 427 48.16 -18.62 -0.93
N SER A 428 48.50 -19.90 -1.06
CA SER A 428 49.89 -20.37 -1.20
C SER A 428 50.50 -20.16 -2.59
N LYS A 429 49.71 -19.75 -3.59
CA LYS A 429 50.16 -19.48 -4.97
C LYS A 429 49.49 -18.21 -5.51
N PRO A 430 49.89 -17.01 -5.03
CA PRO A 430 49.22 -15.75 -5.36
C PRO A 430 49.23 -15.43 -6.86
N ASP A 431 50.24 -15.88 -7.59
CA ASP A 431 50.40 -15.67 -9.04
C ASP A 431 49.67 -16.71 -9.90
N SER A 432 48.99 -17.69 -9.28
CA SER A 432 48.20 -18.65 -10.04
C SER A 432 46.94 -18.01 -10.64
N THR A 433 46.54 -18.50 -11.81
CA THR A 433 45.30 -18.10 -12.47
C THR A 433 44.12 -18.26 -11.51
N ALA A 434 43.31 -17.22 -11.38
CA ALA A 434 42.09 -17.28 -10.59
C ALA A 434 41.09 -18.24 -11.24
N VAL A 435 40.35 -18.96 -10.41
CA VAL A 435 39.37 -19.96 -10.82
C VAL A 435 38.00 -19.51 -10.34
N GLU A 436 37.03 -19.54 -11.23
CA GLU A 436 35.63 -19.31 -10.90
C GLU A 436 34.99 -20.60 -10.36
N LYS A 437 34.23 -20.49 -9.27
CA LYS A 437 33.52 -21.59 -8.63
C LYS A 437 32.08 -21.20 -8.33
N SER A 438 31.15 -22.08 -8.71
CA SER A 438 29.74 -21.95 -8.34
C SER A 438 29.54 -22.26 -6.86
N ILE A 439 28.67 -21.49 -6.22
CA ILE A 439 28.20 -21.68 -4.85
C ILE A 439 26.69 -21.92 -4.92
N LEU A 440 26.22 -22.94 -4.20
CA LEU A 440 24.81 -23.17 -3.92
C LEU A 440 24.67 -23.72 -2.50
N ILE A 441 24.11 -22.92 -1.61
CA ILE A 441 23.91 -23.25 -0.20
C ILE A 441 22.46 -22.93 0.15
N SER A 442 21.69 -23.95 0.51
CA SER A 442 20.31 -23.79 0.97
C SER A 442 20.13 -24.50 2.30
N SER A 443 19.52 -23.85 3.29
CA SER A 443 19.22 -24.45 4.59
C SER A 443 18.18 -23.67 5.38
N LYS A 444 17.59 -24.32 6.38
CA LYS A 444 16.82 -23.62 7.41
C LYS A 444 17.74 -22.64 8.15
N SER A 445 17.24 -21.43 8.35
CA SER A 445 17.99 -20.32 8.92
C SER A 445 17.32 -19.79 10.18
N LYS A 446 18.11 -19.16 11.06
CA LYS A 446 17.58 -18.28 12.10
C LYS A 446 17.43 -16.88 11.51
N LYS A 447 16.19 -16.42 11.36
CA LYS A 447 15.87 -15.07 10.91
C LYS A 447 15.77 -14.13 12.11
N SER A 448 16.22 -12.89 11.96
CA SER A 448 15.99 -11.79 12.89
C SER A 448 15.60 -10.53 12.09
N PRO A 449 15.11 -9.46 12.75
CA PRO A 449 14.89 -8.18 12.07
C PRO A 449 16.15 -7.61 11.39
N GLN A 450 17.33 -8.01 11.87
CA GLN A 450 18.63 -7.52 11.40
C GLN A 450 19.28 -8.41 10.33
N GLY A 451 18.57 -9.44 9.84
CA GLY A 451 19.02 -10.32 8.77
C GLY A 451 18.83 -11.80 9.08
N PHE A 452 19.79 -12.64 8.71
CA PHE A 452 19.68 -14.08 8.95
C PHE A 452 21.05 -14.74 9.17
N SER A 453 21.01 -15.87 9.87
CA SER A 453 22.13 -16.78 10.02
C SER A 453 21.71 -18.18 9.58
N LEU A 454 22.50 -18.81 8.70
CA LEU A 454 22.30 -20.19 8.30
C LEU A 454 23.56 -21.03 8.48
N ILE A 455 23.36 -22.31 8.78
CA ILE A 455 24.43 -23.30 8.88
C ILE A 455 24.05 -24.51 8.05
N SER A 456 24.85 -24.82 7.04
CA SER A 456 24.67 -26.01 6.20
C SER A 456 25.89 -26.94 6.33
N LYS A 457 25.64 -28.26 6.31
CA LYS A 457 26.67 -29.30 6.55
C LYS A 457 26.73 -30.29 5.39
N ASN A 458 27.23 -29.85 4.24
CA ASN A 458 27.44 -30.71 3.06
C ASN A 458 28.89 -31.23 3.04
N GLU A 459 29.59 -31.11 1.91
CA GLU A 459 31.04 -31.34 1.78
C GLU A 459 31.84 -30.39 2.71
N TYR A 460 31.33 -29.16 2.86
CA TYR A 460 31.83 -28.15 3.77
C TYR A 460 30.81 -27.88 4.89
N LYS A 461 31.31 -27.44 6.04
CA LYS A 461 30.49 -26.72 7.02
C LYS A 461 30.43 -25.26 6.59
N ASN A 462 29.29 -24.83 6.09
CA ASN A 462 29.01 -23.46 5.69
C ASN A 462 28.37 -22.72 6.87
N ILE A 463 28.91 -21.56 7.22
CA ILE A 463 28.34 -20.61 8.17
C ILE A 463 28.15 -19.33 7.40
N VAL A 464 26.91 -18.85 7.33
CA VAL A 464 26.59 -17.63 6.60
C VAL A 464 25.74 -16.72 7.46
N ASP A 465 26.19 -15.46 7.55
CA ASP A 465 25.55 -14.41 8.31
C ASP A 465 25.33 -13.21 7.40
N PHE A 466 24.07 -12.81 7.24
CA PHE A 466 23.68 -11.62 6.48
C PHE A 466 23.16 -10.55 7.44
N SER A 467 23.63 -9.32 7.27
CA SER A 467 23.15 -8.14 7.98
C SER A 467 22.34 -7.27 7.03
N SER A 468 21.06 -7.07 7.31
CA SER A 468 20.18 -6.17 6.55
C SER A 468 20.50 -4.70 6.82
N GLU A 469 20.98 -4.35 8.02
CA GLU A 469 21.35 -2.98 8.40
C GLU A 469 22.53 -2.45 7.58
N ASN A 470 23.58 -3.27 7.40
CA ASN A 470 24.80 -2.87 6.70
C ASN A 470 24.89 -3.43 5.27
N LEU A 471 23.91 -4.24 4.86
CA LEU A 471 23.89 -4.98 3.60
C LEU A 471 25.18 -5.77 3.37
N THR A 472 25.66 -6.45 4.41
CA THR A 472 26.89 -7.24 4.31
C THR A 472 26.60 -8.72 4.49
N LEU A 473 27.22 -9.55 3.66
CA LEU A 473 27.21 -11.00 3.79
C LEU A 473 28.57 -11.49 4.29
N HIS A 474 28.59 -12.31 5.33
CA HIS A 474 29.78 -13.03 5.76
C HIS A 474 29.62 -14.51 5.46
N LEU A 475 30.51 -15.06 4.63
CA LEU A 475 30.56 -16.48 4.28
C LEU A 475 31.83 -17.13 4.82
N ASN A 476 31.67 -18.11 5.70
CA ASN A 476 32.76 -18.94 6.21
C ASN A 476 32.52 -20.43 5.87
N GLN A 477 33.40 -21.01 5.07
CA GLN A 477 33.38 -22.42 4.70
C GLN A 477 34.55 -23.16 5.35
N ARG A 478 34.25 -24.23 6.09
CA ARG A 478 35.27 -25.09 6.73
C ARG A 478 35.23 -26.51 6.18
N VAL A 479 36.40 -27.11 5.99
CA VAL A 479 36.52 -28.52 5.59
C VAL A 479 36.03 -29.39 6.75
N LYS A 480 35.04 -30.25 6.49
CA LYS A 480 34.30 -30.99 7.52
C LYS A 480 35.19 -31.89 8.41
N ILE A 481 36.21 -32.51 7.83
CA ILE A 481 37.09 -33.48 8.51
C ILE A 481 38.24 -32.80 9.26
N LEU A 482 38.80 -31.73 8.68
CA LEU A 482 40.01 -31.09 9.20
C LEU A 482 39.74 -29.82 10.02
N GLY A 483 38.52 -29.29 10.00
CA GLY A 483 38.15 -28.05 10.69
C GLY A 483 38.82 -26.78 10.15
N LEU A 484 39.67 -26.90 9.14
CA LEU A 484 40.41 -25.81 8.52
C LEU A 484 39.48 -24.90 7.70
N ASN A 485 39.71 -23.59 7.78
CA ASN A 485 39.01 -22.60 6.96
C ASN A 485 39.40 -22.80 5.50
N HIS A 486 38.41 -23.10 4.66
CA HIS A 486 38.57 -23.21 3.21
C HIS A 486 38.42 -21.84 2.55
N ARG A 487 37.29 -21.17 2.81
CA ARG A 487 36.96 -19.81 2.37
C ARG A 487 36.46 -18.99 3.54
N ASN A 488 36.80 -17.71 3.58
CA ASN A 488 36.30 -16.77 4.57
C ASN A 488 36.26 -15.38 3.93
N VAL A 489 35.07 -14.87 3.66
CA VAL A 489 34.91 -13.64 2.89
C VAL A 489 33.73 -12.81 3.40
N LYS A 490 33.93 -11.49 3.45
CA LYS A 490 32.86 -10.52 3.68
C LYS A 490 32.57 -9.78 2.37
N LEU A 491 31.31 -9.73 1.99
CA LEU A 491 30.84 -9.12 0.75
C LEU A 491 29.91 -7.95 1.05
N GLN A 492 29.95 -6.92 0.20
CA GLN A 492 28.96 -5.86 0.14
C GLN A 492 27.84 -6.30 -0.78
N CYS A 493 26.63 -6.10 -0.31
CA CYS A 493 25.41 -6.47 -1.00
C CYS A 493 24.60 -5.25 -1.38
N PHE A 494 23.86 -5.43 -2.47
CA PHE A 494 22.79 -4.57 -2.93
C PHE A 494 21.50 -5.28 -2.58
N GLY A 495 20.83 -4.81 -1.53
CA GLY A 495 19.55 -5.40 -1.08
C GLY A 495 18.43 -5.07 -2.06
N PHE A 496 17.54 -6.04 -2.28
CA PHE A 496 16.31 -5.90 -3.08
C PHE A 496 15.04 -5.98 -2.22
N LEU A 497 15.13 -6.11 -0.90
CA LEU A 497 13.96 -6.49 -0.10
C LEU A 497 13.10 -5.38 0.48
N LYS A 498 11.80 -5.64 0.22
CA LYS A 498 10.59 -5.67 1.05
C LYS A 498 10.30 -4.52 2.00
#